data_AF-A0A1G8VAF3-F1
#
_entry.id   AF-A0A1G8VAF3-F1
#
_cell.length_a   1.000
_cell.length_b   1.000
_cell.length_c   1.000
_cell.angle_alpha   90.00
_cell.angle_beta   90.00
_cell.angle_gamma   90.00
#
_symmetry.space_group_name_H-M   'P 1'
#
loop_
_entity.id
_entity.type
_entity.pdbx_description
1 polymer ?
#
loop_
_entity_poly.entity_id
_entity_poly.type
_entity_poly.pdbx_seq_one_letter_code
_entity_poly.pdbx_strand_id
1 'polypeptide(L)'
;MLLWILSDLHVELTRGWDLPSGDARPRFDVLVVAGDLIPRAERGVNWLRERVTDRPVIYVMGNHEAYGTDILRTLEKARAAAAGTNVHVLQHDSIRIGDVAFAGATLWTDFDLFGDQHRAMMVATERMNDFRKIRINRYLDRFRPGHALARHLQARAFLEAEMRKPRGGPLVVVTHHAPIPSRARRLGPYDPGACLGQPTLRSKLRHRNLMRLVMTDIDGR
;
A
#
# COMPACT_ATOMS: atom_id res chain seq x y z
N MET A 1 -8.69 -21.49 1.89
CA MET A 1 -8.58 -20.47 0.83
C MET A 1 -7.11 -20.24 0.49
N LEU A 2 -6.73 -20.27 -0.79
CA LEU A 2 -5.40 -19.95 -1.31
C LEU A 2 -5.35 -18.49 -1.80
N LEU A 3 -4.37 -17.72 -1.35
CA LEU A 3 -4.16 -16.33 -1.75
C LEU A 3 -2.97 -16.22 -2.70
N TRP A 4 -3.16 -15.57 -3.85
CA TRP A 4 -2.04 -15.14 -4.68
C TRP A 4 -1.78 -13.66 -4.42
N ILE A 5 -0.62 -13.34 -3.85
CA ILE A 5 -0.33 -11.99 -3.33
C ILE A 5 0.71 -11.30 -4.21
N LEU A 6 0.39 -10.10 -4.70
CA LEU A 6 1.22 -9.25 -5.54
C LEU A 6 1.29 -7.82 -4.98
N SER A 7 2.35 -7.08 -5.28
CA SER A 7 2.44 -5.61 -5.08
C SER A 7 3.83 -5.09 -5.53
N ASP A 8 4.04 -3.75 -5.56
CA ASP A 8 5.16 -2.99 -6.16
C ASP A 8 5.56 -3.56 -7.52
N LEU A 9 4.56 -3.95 -8.32
CA LEU A 9 4.82 -4.45 -9.66
C LEU A 9 5.28 -3.31 -10.58
N HIS A 10 4.79 -2.08 -10.33
CA HIS A 10 5.08 -0.91 -11.16
C HIS A 10 5.03 -1.25 -12.65
N VAL A 11 3.90 -1.79 -13.11
CA VAL A 11 3.80 -2.36 -14.47
C VAL A 11 4.10 -1.33 -15.56
N GLU A 12 3.94 -0.03 -15.27
CA GLU A 12 4.35 1.08 -16.15
C GLU A 12 5.85 1.19 -16.39
N LEU A 13 6.66 0.61 -15.51
CA LEU A 13 8.13 0.57 -15.62
C LEU A 13 8.62 -0.73 -16.28
N THR A 14 7.74 -1.71 -16.42
CA THR A 14 8.08 -2.99 -17.03
C THR A 14 8.05 -2.90 -18.56
N ARG A 15 8.94 -3.63 -19.23
CA ARG A 15 8.92 -3.78 -20.69
C ARG A 15 8.34 -5.15 -21.04
N GLY A 16 7.02 -5.20 -21.20
CA GLY A 16 6.30 -6.40 -21.66
C GLY A 16 6.12 -7.49 -20.61
N TRP A 17 6.29 -7.17 -19.32
CA TRP A 17 5.94 -8.11 -18.26
C TRP A 17 4.41 -8.13 -18.05
N ASP A 18 3.86 -9.30 -17.83
CA ASP A 18 2.45 -9.50 -17.52
C ASP A 18 2.24 -10.66 -16.53
N LEU A 19 1.04 -10.79 -15.96
CA LEU A 19 0.66 -11.94 -15.15
C LEU A 19 0.75 -13.23 -15.97
N PRO A 20 1.20 -14.34 -15.36
CA PRO A 20 1.06 -15.66 -15.95
C PRO A 20 -0.41 -15.93 -16.34
N SER A 21 -0.59 -16.45 -17.56
CA SER A 21 -1.89 -16.84 -18.13
C SER A 21 -2.04 -18.36 -18.16
N GLY A 22 -3.29 -18.83 -18.20
CA GLY A 22 -3.62 -20.26 -18.27
C GLY A 22 -2.93 -21.07 -17.16
N ASP A 23 -2.33 -22.20 -17.54
CA ASP A 23 -1.69 -23.15 -16.63
C ASP A 23 -0.39 -22.63 -15.99
N ALA A 24 0.20 -21.55 -16.52
CA ALA A 24 1.35 -20.89 -15.90
C ALA A 24 0.97 -20.13 -14.62
N ARG A 25 -0.33 -19.89 -14.40
CA ARG A 25 -0.83 -19.21 -13.21
C ARG A 25 -0.81 -20.15 -11.99
N PRO A 26 -0.33 -19.70 -10.82
CA PRO A 26 -0.44 -20.51 -9.61
C PRO A 26 -1.91 -20.79 -9.30
N ARG A 27 -2.21 -21.90 -8.62
CA ARG A 27 -3.57 -22.14 -8.10
C ARG A 27 -3.88 -21.15 -6.98
N PHE A 28 -5.01 -20.47 -7.07
CA PHE A 28 -5.45 -19.47 -6.10
C PHE A 28 -6.98 -19.33 -6.09
N ASP A 29 -7.51 -18.88 -4.96
CA ASP A 29 -8.93 -18.58 -4.80
C ASP A 29 -9.19 -17.07 -4.89
N VAL A 30 -8.28 -16.25 -4.35
CA VAL A 30 -8.37 -14.78 -4.34
C VAL A 30 -7.02 -14.17 -4.70
N LEU A 31 -6.99 -13.24 -5.63
CA LEU A 31 -5.80 -12.42 -5.92
C LEU A 31 -5.80 -11.22 -4.97
N VAL A 32 -4.69 -10.97 -4.30
CA VAL A 32 -4.50 -9.80 -3.43
C VAL A 32 -3.40 -8.92 -4.00
N VAL A 33 -3.73 -7.68 -4.35
CA VAL A 33 -2.80 -6.66 -4.82
C VAL A 33 -2.63 -5.59 -3.75
N ALA A 34 -1.49 -5.60 -3.08
CA ALA A 34 -1.16 -4.76 -1.91
C ALA A 34 -0.46 -3.43 -2.27
N GLY A 35 -0.92 -2.77 -3.34
CA GLY A 35 -0.46 -1.43 -3.74
C GLY A 35 0.75 -1.39 -4.66
N ASP A 36 1.02 -0.20 -5.19
CA ASP A 36 2.08 0.10 -6.16
C ASP A 36 2.06 -0.82 -7.38
N LEU A 37 0.86 -1.10 -7.89
CA LEU A 37 0.67 -1.78 -9.16
C LEU A 37 1.00 -0.82 -10.32
N ILE A 38 0.36 0.35 -10.33
CA ILE A 38 0.48 1.35 -11.40
C ILE A 38 -0.04 2.74 -10.95
N PRO A 39 0.53 3.87 -11.43
CA PRO A 39 -0.08 5.18 -11.22
C PRO A 39 -1.51 5.24 -11.71
N ARG A 40 -2.34 5.96 -10.95
CA ARG A 40 -3.77 6.15 -11.14
C ARG A 40 -4.51 4.83 -10.95
N ALA A 41 -5.01 4.61 -9.74
CA ALA A 41 -5.59 3.34 -9.31
C ALA A 41 -6.67 2.78 -10.26
N GLU A 42 -7.45 3.64 -10.94
CA GLU A 42 -8.44 3.19 -11.94
C GLU A 42 -7.81 2.43 -13.12
N ARG A 43 -6.57 2.75 -13.49
CA ARG A 43 -5.81 1.99 -14.49
C ARG A 43 -5.45 0.61 -13.97
N GLY A 44 -5.10 0.50 -12.69
CA GLY A 44 -4.83 -0.77 -12.04
C GLY A 44 -6.07 -1.66 -12.00
N VAL A 45 -7.24 -1.08 -11.70
CA VAL A 45 -8.53 -1.80 -11.76
C VAL A 45 -8.79 -2.35 -13.16
N ASN A 46 -8.66 -1.52 -14.20
CA ASN A 46 -8.85 -1.94 -15.59
C ASN A 46 -7.86 -3.03 -16.00
N TRP A 47 -6.59 -2.88 -15.63
CA TRP A 47 -5.55 -3.87 -15.91
C TRP A 47 -5.85 -5.22 -15.26
N LEU A 48 -6.34 -5.22 -14.01
CA LEU A 48 -6.67 -6.43 -13.26
C LEU A 48 -7.89 -7.16 -13.83
N ARG A 49 -8.99 -6.45 -14.12
CA ARG A 49 -10.22 -7.07 -14.66
C ARG A 49 -10.03 -7.68 -16.04
N GLU A 50 -9.07 -7.22 -16.82
CA GLU A 50 -8.72 -7.82 -18.11
C GLU A 50 -7.99 -9.15 -17.96
N ARG A 51 -7.28 -9.36 -16.84
CA ARG A 51 -6.35 -10.49 -16.64
C ARG A 51 -6.87 -11.54 -15.69
N VAL A 52 -7.69 -11.14 -14.72
CA VAL A 52 -8.34 -12.02 -13.77
C VAL A 52 -9.83 -11.75 -13.90
N THR A 53 -10.52 -12.60 -14.64
CA THR A 53 -11.94 -12.48 -14.98
C THR A 53 -12.81 -13.47 -14.20
N ASP A 54 -12.20 -14.47 -13.58
CA ASP A 54 -12.84 -15.67 -13.03
C ASP A 54 -12.73 -15.80 -11.51
N ARG A 55 -11.91 -14.96 -10.86
CA ARG A 55 -11.66 -14.99 -9.41
C ARG A 55 -11.79 -13.61 -8.79
N PRO A 56 -12.22 -13.48 -7.52
CA PRO A 56 -12.20 -12.21 -6.81
C PRO A 56 -10.79 -11.63 -6.70
N VAL A 57 -10.69 -10.31 -6.80
CA VAL A 57 -9.45 -9.56 -6.65
C VAL A 57 -9.61 -8.53 -5.54
N ILE A 58 -8.78 -8.60 -4.50
CA ILE A 58 -8.65 -7.54 -3.49
C ILE A 58 -7.56 -6.59 -3.95
N TYR A 59 -7.86 -5.30 -4.03
CA TYR A 59 -6.90 -4.28 -4.43
C TYR A 59 -6.84 -3.16 -3.39
N VAL A 60 -5.68 -3.03 -2.75
CA VAL A 60 -5.34 -1.89 -1.88
C VAL A 60 -4.40 -0.99 -2.64
N MET A 61 -4.62 0.33 -2.60
CA MET A 61 -3.71 1.30 -3.19
C MET A 61 -2.43 1.42 -2.36
N GLY A 62 -1.30 1.60 -3.03
CA GLY A 62 -0.10 2.16 -2.45
C GLY A 62 -0.08 3.68 -2.60
N ASN A 63 1.07 4.29 -2.29
CA ASN A 63 1.27 5.72 -2.53
C ASN A 63 1.41 6.02 -4.03
N HIS A 64 1.96 5.09 -4.80
CA HIS A 64 2.27 5.31 -6.22
C HIS A 64 1.02 5.44 -7.09
N GLU A 65 -0.09 4.80 -6.72
CA GLU A 65 -1.38 4.99 -7.38
C GLU A 65 -1.83 6.47 -7.41
N ALA A 66 -1.43 7.28 -6.42
CA ALA A 66 -1.78 8.70 -6.35
C ALA A 66 -0.74 9.65 -7.01
N TYR A 67 0.30 9.11 -7.65
CA TYR A 67 1.35 9.94 -8.24
C TYR A 67 0.82 10.76 -9.42
N GLY A 68 0.94 12.09 -9.30
CA GLY A 68 0.46 13.05 -10.29
C GLY A 68 -1.03 13.33 -10.21
N THR A 69 -1.72 12.84 -9.18
CA THR A 69 -3.17 13.00 -9.02
C THR A 69 -3.56 13.45 -7.61
N ASP A 70 -4.83 13.82 -7.45
CA ASP A 70 -5.46 13.99 -6.14
C ASP A 70 -5.79 12.62 -5.56
N ILE A 71 -5.32 12.36 -4.34
CA ILE A 71 -5.45 11.04 -3.70
C ILE A 71 -6.90 10.59 -3.51
N LEU A 72 -7.82 11.50 -3.14
CA LEU A 72 -9.22 11.15 -2.92
C LEU A 72 -9.93 10.93 -4.25
N ARG A 73 -9.66 11.79 -5.24
CA ARG A 73 -10.20 11.60 -6.60
C ARG A 73 -9.71 10.30 -7.25
N THR A 74 -8.47 9.90 -6.99
CA THR A 74 -7.95 8.61 -7.47
C THR A 74 -8.71 7.45 -6.85
N LEU A 75 -8.98 7.49 -5.54
CA LEU A 75 -9.79 6.45 -4.88
C LEU A 75 -11.22 6.40 -5.44
N GLU A 76 -11.87 7.57 -5.61
CA GLU A 76 -13.21 7.67 -6.20
C GLU A 76 -13.26 7.03 -7.59
N LYS A 77 -12.30 7.35 -8.46
CA LYS A 77 -12.21 6.79 -9.81
C LYS A 77 -11.96 5.29 -9.81
N ALA A 78 -11.09 4.80 -8.93
CA ALA A 78 -10.85 3.37 -8.81
C ALA A 78 -12.09 2.61 -8.34
N ARG A 79 -12.82 3.12 -7.34
CA ARG A 79 -14.08 2.53 -6.89
C ARG A 79 -15.13 2.53 -7.99
N ALA A 80 -15.25 3.62 -8.75
CA ALA A 80 -16.15 3.70 -9.89
C ALA A 80 -15.78 2.67 -10.98
N ALA A 81 -14.49 2.52 -11.30
CA ALA A 81 -14.03 1.53 -12.29
C ALA A 81 -14.26 0.08 -11.84
N ALA A 82 -14.24 -0.15 -10.52
CA ALA A 82 -14.40 -1.47 -9.90
C ALA A 82 -15.87 -1.87 -9.71
N ALA A 83 -16.81 -0.91 -9.72
CA ALA A 83 -18.23 -1.16 -9.52
C ALA A 83 -18.77 -2.17 -10.55
N GLY A 84 -19.45 -3.22 -10.05
CA GLY A 84 -19.99 -4.29 -10.89
C GLY A 84 -18.95 -5.26 -11.46
N THR A 85 -17.70 -5.20 -10.99
CA THR A 85 -16.62 -6.13 -11.38
C THR A 85 -16.26 -7.09 -10.24
N ASN A 86 -15.34 -8.02 -10.51
CA ASN A 86 -14.72 -8.89 -9.53
C ASN A 86 -13.55 -8.25 -8.76
N VAL A 87 -13.24 -6.97 -9.01
CA VAL A 87 -12.18 -6.23 -8.31
C VAL A 87 -12.80 -5.43 -7.15
N HIS A 88 -12.25 -5.59 -5.96
CA HIS A 88 -12.68 -4.92 -4.74
C HIS A 88 -11.58 -3.98 -4.25
N VAL A 89 -11.80 -2.67 -4.43
CA VAL A 89 -10.84 -1.63 -4.02
C VAL A 89 -11.07 -1.28 -2.56
N LEU A 90 -10.15 -1.67 -1.68
CA LEU A 90 -10.26 -1.45 -0.24
C LEU A 90 -9.40 -0.27 0.22
N GLN A 91 -10.03 0.69 0.90
CA GLN A 91 -9.37 1.78 1.61
C GLN A 91 -10.26 2.21 2.78
N HIS A 92 -9.85 1.83 4.00
CA HIS A 92 -10.71 1.90 5.19
C HIS A 92 -12.03 1.15 4.96
N ASP A 93 -11.93 -0.02 4.33
CA ASP A 93 -13.07 -0.83 3.94
C ASP A 93 -12.75 -2.32 4.09
N SER A 94 -13.81 -3.12 4.18
CA SER A 94 -13.73 -4.56 4.37
C SER A 94 -14.76 -5.31 3.54
N ILE A 95 -14.42 -6.53 3.16
CA ILE A 95 -15.32 -7.44 2.43
C ILE A 95 -15.11 -8.87 2.92
N ARG A 96 -16.16 -9.69 2.83
CA ARG A 96 -16.06 -11.12 3.11
C ARG A 96 -16.18 -11.91 1.82
N ILE A 97 -15.26 -12.84 1.60
CA ILE A 97 -15.27 -13.79 0.48
C ILE A 97 -15.26 -15.18 1.10
N GLY A 98 -16.35 -15.94 0.93
CA GLY A 98 -16.56 -17.18 1.65
C GLY A 98 -16.62 -16.96 3.18
N ASP A 99 -15.76 -17.67 3.91
CA ASP A 99 -15.56 -17.58 5.36
C ASP A 99 -14.46 -16.58 5.76
N VAL A 100 -13.71 -16.01 4.81
CA VAL A 100 -12.58 -15.12 5.07
C VAL A 100 -12.97 -13.65 4.93
N ALA A 101 -12.70 -12.85 5.96
CA ALA A 101 -12.85 -11.41 5.92
C ALA A 101 -11.55 -10.73 5.48
N PHE A 102 -11.63 -9.74 4.60
CA PHE A 102 -10.52 -8.92 4.14
C PHE A 102 -10.74 -7.48 4.59
N ALA A 103 -9.74 -6.85 5.19
CA ALA A 103 -9.77 -5.43 5.56
C ALA A 103 -8.54 -4.73 4.98
N GLY A 104 -8.74 -3.61 4.28
CA GLY A 104 -7.69 -3.00 3.48
C GLY A 104 -7.52 -1.50 3.69
N ALA A 105 -6.26 -1.05 3.76
CA ALA A 105 -5.88 0.36 3.74
C ALA A 105 -4.40 0.53 3.35
N THR A 106 -4.04 1.63 2.67
CA THR A 106 -2.63 1.98 2.36
C THR A 106 -1.72 2.07 3.60
N LEU A 107 -2.32 2.26 4.79
CA LEU A 107 -1.72 2.48 6.11
C LEU A 107 -0.88 3.74 6.28
N TRP A 108 -0.08 4.17 5.29
CA TRP A 108 0.84 5.33 5.44
C TRP A 108 1.79 5.17 6.66
N THR A 109 2.60 6.19 6.94
CA THR A 109 3.59 6.17 8.03
C THR A 109 3.26 7.20 9.11
N ASP A 110 3.56 6.86 10.36
CA ASP A 110 3.55 7.75 11.51
C ASP A 110 4.87 8.52 11.70
N PHE A 111 5.90 8.22 10.90
CA PHE A 111 7.26 8.76 11.00
C PHE A 111 7.97 8.54 12.34
N ASP A 112 7.44 7.69 13.22
CA ASP A 112 7.92 7.59 14.62
C ASP A 112 8.88 6.41 14.87
N LEU A 113 9.29 5.74 13.81
CA LEU A 113 10.09 4.52 13.87
C LEU A 113 11.38 4.63 14.71
N PHE A 114 12.02 5.81 14.71
CA PHE A 114 13.28 6.06 15.42
C PHE A 114 13.14 7.08 16.56
N GLY A 115 11.91 7.39 16.98
CA GLY A 115 11.63 8.28 18.12
C GLY A 115 11.88 9.77 17.89
N ASP A 116 12.21 10.19 16.67
CA ASP A 116 12.30 11.61 16.27
C ASP A 116 11.38 11.88 15.07
N GLN A 117 10.07 11.87 15.34
CA GLN A 117 9.01 12.08 14.36
C GLN A 117 9.17 13.41 13.63
N HIS A 118 9.50 14.49 14.34
CA HIS A 118 9.61 15.83 13.76
C HIS A 118 10.73 15.90 12.71
N ARG A 119 11.94 15.42 13.04
CA ARG A 119 13.05 15.36 12.09
C ARG A 119 12.73 14.46 10.91
N ALA A 120 12.12 13.29 11.16
CA ALA A 120 11.74 12.37 10.10
C ALA A 120 10.77 13.02 9.10
N MET A 121 9.76 13.77 9.59
CA MET A 121 8.82 14.51 8.74
C MET A 121 9.49 15.64 7.95
N MET A 122 10.43 16.38 8.53
CA MET A 122 11.18 17.42 7.80
C MET A 122 11.98 16.81 6.64
N VAL A 123 12.77 15.77 6.92
CA VAL A 123 13.56 15.07 5.89
C VAL A 123 12.66 14.47 4.81
N ALA A 124 11.55 13.86 5.22
CA ALA A 124 10.58 13.28 4.31
C ALA A 124 10.03 14.33 3.33
N THR A 125 9.67 15.52 3.82
CA THR A 125 9.18 16.64 3.00
C THR A 125 10.12 16.99 1.86
N GLU A 126 11.44 17.01 2.12
CA GLU A 126 12.45 17.37 1.14
C GLU A 126 12.78 16.24 0.16
N ARG A 127 12.75 14.99 0.63
CA ARG A 127 13.36 13.86 -0.07
C ARG A 127 12.37 12.91 -0.73
N MET A 128 11.14 12.80 -0.22
CA MET A 128 10.18 11.79 -0.70
C MET A 128 9.33 12.33 -1.85
N ASN A 129 9.17 11.48 -2.88
CA ASN A 129 8.37 11.82 -4.05
C ASN A 129 6.88 11.99 -3.74
N ASP A 130 6.39 11.33 -2.69
CA ASP A 130 4.98 11.41 -2.25
C ASP A 130 4.56 12.87 -2.05
N PHE A 131 5.36 13.65 -1.33
CA PHE A 131 5.07 15.06 -1.03
C PHE A 131 5.38 16.02 -2.18
N ARG A 132 5.93 15.50 -3.29
CA ARG A 132 6.15 16.25 -4.54
C ARG A 132 5.02 15.98 -5.55
N LYS A 133 4.64 14.71 -5.70
CA LYS A 133 3.80 14.21 -6.77
C LYS A 133 2.33 14.07 -6.40
N ILE A 134 1.99 13.88 -5.12
CA ILE A 134 0.61 13.67 -4.70
C ILE A 134 -0.06 15.01 -4.41
N ARG A 135 -1.33 15.13 -4.82
CA ARG A 135 -2.19 16.28 -4.54
C ARG A 135 -3.33 15.89 -3.61
N ILE A 136 -3.90 16.90 -2.97
CA ILE A 136 -5.11 16.80 -2.14
C ILE A 136 -6.00 18.02 -2.40
N ASN A 137 -7.17 18.04 -1.74
CA ASN A 137 -8.10 19.16 -1.78
C ASN A 137 -8.47 19.56 -3.22
N ARG A 138 -8.87 18.58 -4.04
CA ARG A 138 -9.25 18.79 -5.45
C ARG A 138 -8.12 19.46 -6.24
N TYR A 139 -6.90 18.95 -6.08
CA TYR A 139 -5.68 19.44 -6.73
C TYR A 139 -5.16 20.81 -6.28
N LEU A 140 -5.81 21.47 -5.32
CA LEU A 140 -5.40 22.79 -4.82
C LEU A 140 -4.11 22.71 -4.00
N ASP A 141 -3.95 21.64 -3.23
CA ASP A 141 -2.87 21.52 -2.26
C ASP A 141 -1.94 20.34 -2.56
N ARG A 142 -0.71 20.44 -2.04
CA ARG A 142 0.24 19.31 -2.04
C ARG A 142 0.01 18.42 -0.83
N PHE A 143 0.16 17.13 -1.05
CA PHE A 143 0.29 16.19 0.06
C PHE A 143 1.56 16.49 0.89
N ARG A 144 1.47 16.32 2.21
CA ARG A 144 2.53 16.67 3.18
C ARG A 144 2.62 15.57 4.24
N PRO A 145 3.73 15.44 4.98
CA PRO A 145 3.87 14.42 6.02
C PRO A 145 2.74 14.44 7.05
N GLY A 146 2.27 15.62 7.48
CA GLY A 146 1.12 15.71 8.40
C GLY A 146 -0.16 15.05 7.84
N HIS A 147 -0.37 15.11 6.52
CA HIS A 147 -1.47 14.43 5.84
C HIS A 147 -1.30 12.91 5.78
N ALA A 148 -0.05 12.42 5.71
CA ALA A 148 0.27 11.00 5.78
C ALA A 148 0.08 10.46 7.20
N LEU A 149 0.56 11.18 8.22
CA LEU A 149 0.36 10.86 9.63
C LEU A 149 -1.14 10.80 9.97
N ALA A 150 -1.92 11.80 9.56
CA ALA A 150 -3.38 11.79 9.79
C ALA A 150 -4.07 10.58 9.15
N ARG A 151 -3.68 10.22 7.92
CA ARG A 151 -4.19 9.01 7.24
C ARG A 151 -3.73 7.73 7.93
N HIS A 152 -2.52 7.70 8.48
CA HIS A 152 -2.02 6.57 9.24
C HIS A 152 -2.84 6.32 10.50
N LEU A 153 -3.12 7.37 11.27
CA LEU A 153 -3.96 7.26 12.45
C LEU A 153 -5.37 6.79 12.12
N GLN A 154 -5.96 7.28 11.03
CA GLN A 154 -7.27 6.82 10.54
C GLN A 154 -7.25 5.34 10.13
N ALA A 155 -6.24 4.93 9.35
CA ALA A 155 -6.09 3.56 8.90
C ALA A 155 -5.88 2.60 10.07
N ARG A 156 -5.02 2.97 11.04
CA ARG A 156 -4.78 2.20 12.24
C ARG A 156 -6.06 2.03 13.06
N ALA A 157 -6.78 3.12 13.32
CA ALA A 157 -8.04 3.07 14.06
C ALA A 157 -9.08 2.18 13.37
N PHE A 158 -9.23 2.29 12.05
CA PHE A 158 -10.09 1.41 11.25
C PHE A 158 -9.69 -0.07 11.39
N LEU A 159 -8.41 -0.39 11.16
CA LEU A 159 -7.93 -1.77 11.17
C LEU A 159 -8.03 -2.40 12.57
N GLU A 160 -7.71 -1.66 13.63
CA GLU A 160 -7.91 -2.13 15.00
C GLU A 160 -9.39 -2.35 15.32
N ALA A 161 -10.28 -1.49 14.83
CA ALA A 161 -11.72 -1.67 14.99
C ALA A 161 -12.20 -2.92 14.25
N GLU A 162 -11.72 -3.17 13.02
CA GLU A 162 -11.97 -4.42 12.32
C GLU A 162 -11.50 -5.60 13.16
N MET A 163 -10.22 -5.62 13.58
CA MET A 163 -9.59 -6.69 14.41
C MET A 163 -10.44 -7.10 15.62
N ARG A 164 -11.11 -6.16 16.29
CA ARG A 164 -11.95 -6.44 17.47
C ARG A 164 -13.33 -7.00 17.15
N LYS A 165 -13.82 -6.94 15.91
CA LYS A 165 -15.15 -7.46 15.56
C LYS A 165 -15.21 -8.97 15.77
N PRO A 166 -16.26 -9.51 16.40
CA PRO A 166 -16.51 -10.95 16.43
C PRO A 166 -16.68 -11.50 15.01
N ARG A 167 -16.07 -12.66 14.72
CA ARG A 167 -16.11 -13.25 13.37
C ARG A 167 -16.20 -14.76 13.46
N GLY A 168 -16.88 -15.34 12.46
CA GLY A 168 -16.95 -16.79 12.26
C GLY A 168 -15.87 -17.35 11.34
N GLY A 169 -14.75 -16.64 11.17
CA GLY A 169 -13.68 -17.01 10.25
C GLY A 169 -12.51 -16.02 10.26
N PRO A 170 -11.43 -16.33 9.52
CA PRO A 170 -10.16 -15.60 9.63
C PRO A 170 -10.24 -14.19 9.03
N LEU A 171 -9.38 -13.32 9.54
CA LEU A 171 -9.12 -11.99 8.99
C LEU A 171 -7.83 -11.97 8.19
N VAL A 172 -7.90 -11.39 7.00
CA VAL A 172 -6.75 -10.98 6.20
C VAL A 172 -6.68 -9.46 6.17
N VAL A 173 -5.69 -8.89 6.85
CA VAL A 173 -5.39 -7.46 6.77
C VAL A 173 -4.43 -7.20 5.63
N VAL A 174 -4.81 -6.30 4.73
CA VAL A 174 -4.02 -5.94 3.55
C VAL A 174 -3.59 -4.49 3.68
N THR A 175 -2.29 -4.26 3.90
CA THR A 175 -1.72 -2.90 3.86
C THR A 175 -0.55 -2.80 2.90
N HIS A 176 -0.41 -1.62 2.31
CA HIS A 176 0.74 -1.32 1.47
C HIS A 176 1.98 -0.96 2.33
N HIS A 177 1.87 0.04 3.19
CA HIS A 177 2.91 0.33 4.18
C HIS A 177 2.81 -0.69 5.33
N ALA A 178 3.94 -1.19 5.81
CA ALA A 178 3.96 -2.19 6.88
C ALA A 178 3.85 -1.57 8.29
N PRO A 179 3.10 -2.20 9.21
CA PRO A 179 2.94 -1.75 10.59
C PRO A 179 4.07 -2.21 11.54
N ILE A 180 5.25 -2.62 11.06
CA ILE A 180 6.27 -3.29 11.90
C ILE A 180 7.61 -2.54 11.95
N PRO A 181 8.09 -2.11 13.13
CA PRO A 181 9.41 -1.48 13.31
C PRO A 181 10.62 -2.38 12.98
N SER A 182 10.55 -3.66 13.31
CA SER A 182 11.69 -4.59 13.23
C SER A 182 12.18 -4.84 11.79
N ARG A 183 11.36 -4.59 10.77
CA ARG A 183 11.75 -4.75 9.36
C ARG A 183 12.47 -3.54 8.77
N ALA A 184 12.30 -2.35 9.35
CA ALA A 184 13.03 -1.17 8.91
C ALA A 184 14.51 -1.18 9.38
N ARG A 185 14.80 -1.86 10.51
CA ARG A 185 16.16 -1.99 11.07
C ARG A 185 17.12 -2.80 10.19
N ARG A 186 16.62 -3.60 9.22
CA ARG A 186 17.45 -4.35 8.25
C ARG A 186 17.97 -3.51 7.08
N LEU A 187 17.60 -2.23 6.97
CA LEU A 187 17.99 -1.37 5.85
C LEU A 187 19.31 -0.58 6.05
N GLY A 188 20.05 -0.88 7.12
CA GLY A 188 21.40 -0.35 7.40
C GLY A 188 21.42 0.53 8.65
N PRO A 189 22.55 0.60 9.38
CA PRO A 189 22.63 1.37 10.61
C PRO A 189 22.64 2.87 10.29
N TYR A 190 21.68 3.60 10.86
CA TYR A 190 21.86 5.03 11.10
C TYR A 190 22.64 5.14 12.42
N ASP A 191 23.93 5.43 12.33
CA ASP A 191 24.76 5.77 13.49
C ASP A 191 24.57 7.28 13.78
N PRO A 192 24.01 7.67 14.94
CA PRO A 192 23.84 9.08 15.30
C PRO A 192 25.16 9.81 15.58
N GLY A 193 26.32 9.13 15.60
CA GLY A 193 27.60 9.66 16.07
C GLY A 193 28.64 10.07 15.03
N ALA A 194 28.42 9.87 13.72
CA ALA A 194 29.47 10.14 12.72
C ALA A 194 29.52 11.63 12.31
N CYS A 195 30.17 12.45 13.14
CA CYS A 195 30.63 13.78 12.77
C CYS A 195 31.77 13.72 11.72
N LEU A 196 31.69 14.66 10.77
CA LEU A 196 32.80 15.28 10.02
C LEU A 196 33.56 14.42 8.98
N GLY A 197 33.29 14.75 7.71
CA GLY A 197 34.28 14.69 6.63
C GLY A 197 34.27 13.43 5.77
N GLN A 198 33.57 13.47 4.63
CA GLN A 198 34.09 13.05 3.31
C GLN A 198 33.03 13.21 2.19
N PRO A 199 33.41 13.62 0.96
CA PRO A 199 32.47 14.04 -0.08
C PRO A 199 32.14 12.92 -1.09
N THR A 200 31.55 11.78 -0.68
CA THR A 200 31.21 10.72 -1.65
C THR A 200 29.96 9.91 -1.29
N LEU A 201 28.80 10.54 -1.18
CA LEU A 201 27.52 9.79 -1.20
C LEU A 201 26.39 10.47 -2.00
N ARG A 202 26.76 11.16 -3.08
CA ARG A 202 25.81 11.59 -4.11
C ARG A 202 25.53 10.41 -5.05
N SER A 203 24.48 9.61 -4.80
CA SER A 203 23.64 8.97 -5.86
C SER A 203 22.68 7.84 -5.46
N LYS A 204 22.70 7.25 -4.24
CA LYS A 204 21.94 6.00 -3.99
C LYS A 204 20.64 6.08 -3.17
N LEU A 205 20.01 7.25 -3.05
CA LEU A 205 18.67 7.41 -2.44
C LEU A 205 17.58 7.59 -3.50
N ARG A 206 17.48 6.64 -4.44
CA ARG A 206 16.29 6.48 -5.28
C ARG A 206 15.72 5.09 -5.03
N HIS A 207 14.59 5.04 -4.33
CA HIS A 207 13.64 3.93 -4.35
C HIS A 207 14.07 2.71 -3.50
N ARG A 208 13.97 2.82 -2.18
CA ARG A 208 13.90 1.65 -1.31
C ARG A 208 12.48 1.57 -0.74
N ASN A 209 11.68 0.74 -1.40
CA ASN A 209 10.32 0.36 -1.06
C ASN A 209 10.25 -0.17 0.38
N LEU A 210 9.31 0.33 1.18
CA LEU A 210 8.97 -0.28 2.47
C LEU A 210 8.07 -1.50 2.24
N MET A 211 8.60 -2.69 2.49
CA MET A 211 7.87 -3.97 2.43
C MET A 211 6.77 -4.07 3.50
N ARG A 212 5.52 -3.84 3.07
CA ARG A 212 4.25 -4.62 3.14
C ARG A 212 4.04 -5.69 4.22
N LEU A 213 2.78 -5.81 4.66
CA LEU A 213 2.29 -6.91 5.49
C LEU A 213 0.88 -7.35 5.08
N VAL A 214 0.73 -8.62 4.73
CA VAL A 214 -0.55 -9.32 4.78
C VAL A 214 -0.53 -10.11 6.09
N MET A 215 -1.28 -9.64 7.09
CA MET A 215 -1.45 -10.43 8.32
C MET A 215 -2.65 -11.34 8.14
N THR A 216 -2.42 -12.64 8.23
CA THR A 216 -3.47 -13.60 8.56
C THR A 216 -3.48 -13.71 10.08
N ASP A 217 -4.57 -13.31 10.72
CA ASP A 217 -4.80 -13.73 12.10
C ASP A 217 -5.10 -15.24 12.02
N ILE A 218 -4.12 -16.06 12.39
CA ILE A 218 -4.33 -17.50 12.59
C ILE A 218 -4.65 -17.62 14.06
N ASP A 219 -5.89 -18.01 14.35
CA ASP A 219 -6.53 -17.97 15.65
C ASP A 219 -5.64 -18.29 16.85
N GLY A 220 -5.94 -17.57 17.94
CA GLY A 220 -5.33 -17.72 19.24
C GLY A 220 -5.30 -19.16 19.76
N ARG A 221 -4.12 -19.53 20.25
CA ARG A 221 -3.91 -20.31 21.46
C ARG A 221 -2.80 -19.67 22.27
#